data_AF-A0A382SCU5-F1
#
_entry.id   AF-A0A382SCU5-F1
#
_cell.length_a   1.000
_cell.length_b   1.000
_cell.length_c   1.000
_cell.angle_alpha   90.00
_cell.angle_beta   90.00
_cell.angle_gamma   90.00
#
_symmetry.space_group_name_H-M   'P 1'
#
loop_
_entity.id
_entity.type
_entity.pdbx_description
1 polymer ?
#
loop_
_entity_poly.entity_id
_entity_poly.type
_entity_poly.pdbx_seq_one_letter_code
_entity_poly.pdbx_strand_id
1 'polypeptide(L)'
;LRLRKFRVQAFRCIHDSGDIVVGDLAAFVGRNESGKTTILQALTMLNKDEDISELDLCDEMTERLKSEIRIVEGDFELNHDETEIVKERFPDFHITKLKIFRTNKDPEIQYDFGDIKISEEEDKNLEHWQNSTKQLSNFVESIPNYISKKLDVDFFTGNTPKDKKIIQAELDEFDNSLRDAATDEQQVISEWEKVYADITKNVKKILIDNTETDALKNFIGDNLHPRFVYFSDYKKILGNINLSEYIKESENEASAGIEYIEGFDRAETVRNLLYLSELDI
;
A
#
# COMPACT_ATOMS: atom_id res chain seq x y z
N LEU A 1 -11.12 4.22 -8.16
CA LEU A 1 -11.05 3.43 -6.92
C LEU A 1 -12.19 3.84 -6.01
N ARG A 2 -12.84 2.89 -5.33
CA ARG A 2 -13.95 3.15 -4.41
C ARG A 2 -13.63 2.66 -3.00
N LEU A 3 -13.63 3.56 -2.02
CA LEU A 3 -13.43 3.22 -0.61
C LEU A 3 -14.59 2.37 -0.09
N ARG A 4 -14.28 1.22 0.51
CA ARG A 4 -15.26 0.30 1.12
C ARG A 4 -15.15 0.21 2.62
N LYS A 5 -13.94 0.41 3.14
CA LYS A 5 -13.64 0.25 4.55
C LYS A 5 -12.39 1.04 4.87
N PHE A 6 -12.30 1.59 6.07
CA PHE A 6 -11.09 2.25 6.53
C PHE A 6 -10.89 2.06 8.03
N ARG A 7 -9.67 2.33 8.48
CA ARG A 7 -9.28 2.33 9.89
C ARG A 7 -8.29 3.46 10.14
N VAL A 8 -8.44 4.09 11.31
CA VAL A 8 -7.58 5.18 11.79
C VAL A 8 -7.01 4.77 13.14
N GLN A 9 -5.70 4.90 13.32
CA GLN A 9 -5.01 4.57 14.56
C GLN A 9 -4.03 5.68 14.94
N ALA A 10 -3.87 5.89 16.25
CA ALA A 10 -2.92 6.84 16.81
C ALA A 10 -2.92 8.24 16.18
N PHE A 11 -4.09 8.75 15.82
CA PHE A 11 -4.26 10.07 15.21
C PHE A 11 -5.05 10.99 16.14
N ARG A 12 -4.39 12.02 16.67
CA ARG A 12 -4.92 12.98 17.64
C ARG A 12 -5.62 12.28 18.81
N CYS A 13 -6.94 12.38 18.92
CA CYS A 13 -7.73 11.74 19.98
C CYS A 13 -8.14 10.28 19.68
N ILE A 14 -7.78 9.74 18.52
CA ILE A 14 -8.17 8.39 18.08
C ILE A 14 -7.04 7.42 18.41
N HIS A 15 -7.31 6.51 19.35
CA HIS A 15 -6.41 5.41 19.64
C HIS A 15 -6.49 4.34 18.54
N ASP A 16 -7.71 3.90 18.26
CA ASP A 16 -8.03 2.94 17.23
C ASP A 16 -9.52 3.06 16.92
N SER A 17 -9.88 3.41 15.69
CA SER A 17 -11.27 3.44 15.27
C SER A 17 -11.87 2.05 15.10
N GLY A 18 -11.02 1.03 14.99
CA GLY A 18 -11.40 -0.24 14.37
C GLY A 18 -11.83 -0.06 12.92
N ASP A 19 -12.38 -1.13 12.39
CA ASP A 19 -12.81 -1.23 11.01
C ASP A 19 -14.15 -0.53 10.77
N ILE A 20 -14.14 0.55 9.99
CA ILE A 20 -15.34 1.30 9.62
C ILE A 20 -15.71 0.98 8.17
N VAL A 21 -16.88 0.38 7.96
CA VAL A 21 -17.42 0.06 6.62
C VAL A 21 -18.13 1.29 6.03
N VAL A 22 -17.90 1.56 4.75
CA VAL A 22 -18.41 2.72 4.02
C VAL A 22 -19.30 2.28 2.85
N GLY A 23 -20.54 2.79 2.83
CA GLY A 23 -21.50 2.60 1.74
C GLY A 23 -21.42 3.71 0.69
N ASP A 24 -22.51 3.97 -0.04
CA ASP A 24 -22.62 5.17 -0.90
C ASP A 24 -22.75 6.46 -0.08
N LEU A 25 -23.42 6.37 1.07
CA LEU A 25 -23.59 7.45 2.03
C LEU A 25 -23.31 6.91 3.44
N ALA A 26 -22.38 7.53 4.15
CA ALA A 26 -22.05 7.22 5.52
C ALA A 26 -22.12 8.49 6.37
N ALA A 27 -22.68 8.38 7.57
CA ALA A 27 -22.80 9.50 8.51
C ALA A 27 -22.26 9.11 9.88
N PHE A 28 -21.41 9.97 10.45
CA PHE A 28 -20.91 9.81 11.81
C PHE A 28 -21.78 10.60 12.79
N VAL A 29 -22.37 9.90 13.76
CA VAL A 29 -23.21 10.50 14.81
C VAL A 29 -22.63 10.15 16.17
N GLY A 30 -22.59 11.12 17.08
CA GLY A 30 -21.99 10.93 18.40
C GLY A 30 -21.93 12.24 19.18
N ARG A 31 -21.57 12.15 20.46
CA ARG A 31 -21.44 13.31 21.36
C ARG A 31 -20.40 14.32 20.84
N ASN A 32 -20.48 15.56 21.31
CA ASN A 32 -19.41 16.52 21.04
C ASN A 32 -18.06 15.96 21.51
N GLU A 33 -17.00 16.32 20.78
CA GLU A 33 -15.62 15.90 21.07
C GLU A 33 -15.36 14.39 20.96
N SER A 34 -16.30 13.60 20.43
CA SER A 34 -16.14 12.16 20.23
C SER A 34 -15.20 11.77 19.06
N GLY A 35 -14.44 12.72 18.51
CA GLY A 35 -13.51 12.46 17.39
C GLY A 35 -14.12 12.35 15.99
N LYS A 36 -15.39 12.71 15.76
CA LYS A 36 -16.03 12.63 14.42
C LYS A 36 -15.27 13.45 13.36
N THR A 37 -14.97 14.71 13.68
CA THR A 37 -14.20 15.59 12.80
C THR A 37 -12.79 15.06 12.61
N THR A 38 -12.19 14.55 13.68
CA THR A 38 -10.85 13.92 13.68
C THR A 38 -10.79 12.72 12.73
N ILE A 39 -11.82 11.88 12.70
CA ILE A 39 -11.90 10.74 11.76
C ILE A 39 -11.89 11.21 10.31
N LEU A 40 -12.66 12.26 9.99
CA LEU A 40 -12.72 12.80 8.63
C LEU A 40 -11.41 13.47 8.23
N GLN A 41 -10.75 14.17 9.15
CA GLN A 41 -9.42 14.74 8.95
C GLN A 41 -8.35 13.67 8.80
N ALA A 42 -8.44 12.54 9.52
CA ALA A 42 -7.52 11.43 9.34
C ALA A 42 -7.65 10.82 7.94
N LEU A 43 -8.86 10.74 7.39
CA LEU A 43 -9.08 10.24 6.03
C LEU A 43 -8.42 11.11 4.95
N THR A 44 -8.33 12.43 5.15
CA THR A 44 -7.62 13.29 4.19
C THR A 44 -6.13 12.98 4.14
N MET A 45 -5.56 12.38 5.20
CA MET A 45 -4.16 11.93 5.20
C MET A 45 -3.89 10.78 4.23
N LEU A 46 -4.90 10.24 3.52
CA LEU A 46 -4.71 9.35 2.37
C LEU A 46 -4.44 10.09 1.05
N ASN A 47 -4.53 11.42 1.02
CA ASN A 47 -4.05 12.22 -0.11
C ASN A 47 -2.52 12.22 -0.15
N LYS A 48 -1.97 12.24 -1.37
CA LYS A 48 -0.51 12.29 -1.59
C LYS A 48 0.12 13.58 -1.06
N ASP A 49 -0.55 14.71 -1.25
CA ASP A 49 0.00 16.04 -0.95
C ASP A 49 -0.17 16.47 0.52
N GLU A 50 -0.77 15.62 1.35
CA GLU A 50 -0.92 15.87 2.78
C GLU A 50 0.28 15.31 3.53
N ASP A 51 0.69 15.92 4.64
CA ASP A 51 1.75 15.43 5.51
C ASP A 51 1.22 15.19 6.93
N ILE A 52 1.67 14.13 7.58
CA ILE A 52 1.37 13.88 8.99
C ILE A 52 2.43 14.58 9.84
N SER A 53 2.01 15.52 10.68
CA SER A 53 2.89 16.14 11.66
C SER A 53 2.97 15.31 12.95
N GLU A 54 4.05 15.46 13.73
CA GLU A 54 4.13 14.85 15.06
C GLU A 54 2.97 15.28 15.97
N LEU A 55 2.46 16.51 15.79
CA LEU A 55 1.32 17.05 16.54
C LEU A 55 -0.02 16.38 16.16
N ASP A 56 -0.07 15.69 15.02
CA ASP A 56 -1.24 14.92 14.61
C ASP A 56 -1.24 13.51 15.20
N LEU A 57 -0.14 13.07 15.83
CA LEU A 57 -0.05 11.76 16.48
C LEU A 57 -0.72 11.79 17.85
N CYS A 58 -1.22 10.64 18.28
CA CYS A 58 -1.86 10.50 19.59
C CYS A 58 -0.81 10.47 20.71
N ASP A 59 -0.73 11.56 21.49
CA ASP A 59 0.22 11.72 22.60
C ASP A 59 0.16 10.59 23.64
N GLU A 60 -1.01 9.97 23.82
CA GLU A 60 -1.21 8.86 24.76
C GLU A 60 -0.60 7.52 24.27
N MET A 61 -0.21 7.44 22.99
CA MET A 61 0.28 6.22 22.35
C MET A 61 1.80 6.19 22.15
N THR A 62 2.58 6.98 22.91
CA THR A 62 4.05 7.13 22.74
C THR A 62 4.80 5.81 22.61
N GLU A 63 4.47 4.79 23.40
CA GLU A 63 5.14 3.48 23.33
C GLU A 63 4.84 2.72 22.03
N ARG A 64 3.61 2.79 21.53
CA ARG A 64 3.22 2.15 20.26
C ARG A 64 3.77 2.92 19.05
N LEU A 65 3.93 4.23 19.18
CA LEU A 65 4.51 5.08 18.14
C LEU A 65 6.01 4.84 17.92
N LYS A 66 6.71 4.11 18.80
CA LYS A 66 8.09 3.64 18.56
C LYS A 66 8.16 2.60 17.43
N SER A 67 7.12 1.79 17.28
CA SER A 67 6.96 0.87 16.15
C SER A 67 6.33 1.56 14.96
N GLU A 68 6.48 0.98 13.77
CA GLU A 68 5.74 1.44 12.60
C GLU A 68 4.28 1.02 12.72
N ILE A 69 3.38 1.98 12.59
CA ILE A 69 1.94 1.77 12.65
C ILE A 69 1.26 2.49 11.49
N ARG A 70 0.21 1.86 10.93
CA ARG A 70 -0.64 2.47 9.91
C ARG A 70 -1.56 3.47 10.60
N ILE A 71 -1.31 4.76 10.40
CA ILE A 71 -2.09 5.85 11.00
C ILE A 71 -3.46 5.94 10.36
N VAL A 72 -3.50 5.82 9.04
CA VAL A 72 -4.73 5.69 8.27
C VAL A 72 -4.55 4.61 7.23
N GLU A 73 -5.54 3.75 7.09
CA GLU A 73 -5.62 2.76 6.01
C GLU A 73 -7.04 2.71 5.44
N GLY A 74 -7.16 2.52 4.14
CA GLY A 74 -8.42 2.33 3.43
C GLY A 74 -8.34 1.14 2.49
N ASP A 75 -9.38 0.31 2.50
CA ASP A 75 -9.60 -0.78 1.54
C ASP A 75 -10.44 -0.23 0.37
N PHE A 76 -9.90 -0.34 -0.84
CA PHE A 76 -10.50 0.16 -2.06
C PHE A 76 -10.81 -0.97 -3.04
N GLU A 77 -11.94 -0.82 -3.73
CA GLU A 77 -12.32 -1.66 -4.88
C GLU A 77 -12.10 -0.89 -6.18
N LEU A 78 -11.51 -1.56 -7.18
CA LEU A 78 -11.39 -1.03 -8.53
C LEU A 78 -12.71 -1.25 -9.27
N ASN A 79 -13.09 -0.30 -10.13
CA ASN A 79 -14.18 -0.51 -11.07
C ASN A 79 -13.70 -1.28 -12.31
N HIS A 80 -14.62 -1.62 -13.22
CA HIS A 80 -14.29 -2.41 -14.41
C HIS A 80 -13.23 -1.73 -15.29
N ASP A 81 -13.43 -0.46 -15.61
CA ASP A 81 -12.52 0.33 -16.46
C ASP A 81 -11.12 0.43 -15.84
N GLU A 82 -11.03 0.66 -14.53
CA GLU A 82 -9.78 0.72 -13.78
C GLU A 82 -9.03 -0.61 -13.80
N THR A 83 -9.75 -1.73 -13.60
CA THR A 83 -9.15 -3.06 -13.70
C THR A 83 -8.68 -3.37 -15.12
N GLU A 84 -9.40 -2.90 -16.16
CA GLU A 84 -8.98 -3.06 -17.56
C GLU A 84 -7.72 -2.25 -17.86
N ILE A 85 -7.67 -0.99 -17.46
CA ILE A 85 -6.50 -0.12 -17.62
C ILE A 85 -5.25 -0.74 -16.96
N VAL A 86 -5.41 -1.27 -15.75
CA VAL A 86 -4.30 -1.97 -15.06
C VAL A 86 -3.88 -3.21 -15.84
N LYS A 87 -4.85 -4.02 -16.31
CA LYS A 87 -4.56 -5.26 -17.06
C LYS A 87 -3.92 -5.01 -18.43
N GLU A 88 -4.27 -3.92 -19.11
CA GLU A 88 -3.63 -3.55 -20.38
C GLU A 88 -2.16 -3.21 -20.22
N ARG A 89 -1.80 -2.55 -19.11
CA ARG A 89 -0.43 -2.11 -18.83
C ARG A 89 0.39 -3.15 -18.06
N PHE A 90 -0.28 -3.96 -17.24
CA PHE A 90 0.30 -4.99 -16.38
C PHE A 90 -0.51 -6.30 -16.53
N PRO A 91 -0.33 -7.05 -17.63
CA PRO A 91 -1.14 -8.23 -17.95
C PRO A 91 -1.07 -9.35 -16.90
N ASP A 92 0.06 -9.44 -16.20
CA ASP A 92 0.34 -10.46 -15.20
C ASP A 92 -0.30 -10.14 -13.83
N PHE A 93 -0.80 -8.92 -13.65
CA PHE A 93 -1.41 -8.44 -12.42
C PHE A 93 -2.93 -8.36 -12.55
N HIS A 94 -3.65 -9.26 -11.88
CA HIS A 94 -5.10 -9.14 -11.76
C HIS A 94 -5.50 -8.52 -10.42
N ILE A 95 -5.77 -7.21 -10.44
CA ILE A 95 -6.07 -6.43 -9.24
C ILE A 95 -7.52 -5.96 -9.28
N THR A 96 -8.28 -6.38 -8.27
CA THR A 96 -9.67 -5.95 -8.04
C THR A 96 -9.82 -5.12 -6.77
N LYS A 97 -8.84 -5.25 -5.86
CA LYS A 97 -8.83 -4.60 -4.55
C LYS A 97 -7.42 -4.16 -4.22
N LEU A 98 -7.30 -3.06 -3.51
CA LEU A 98 -6.03 -2.63 -2.93
C LEU A 98 -6.27 -1.88 -1.63
N LYS A 99 -5.24 -1.80 -0.82
CA LYS A 99 -5.18 -0.96 0.37
C LYS A 99 -4.28 0.23 0.12
N ILE A 100 -4.75 1.41 0.50
CA ILE A 100 -3.94 2.63 0.54
C ILE A 100 -3.76 2.97 2.01
N PHE A 101 -2.53 3.21 2.44
CA PHE A 101 -2.25 3.55 3.83
C PHE A 101 -1.07 4.50 3.97
N ARG A 102 -0.99 5.12 5.14
CA ARG A 102 0.13 5.95 5.55
C ARG A 102 0.57 5.54 6.95
N THR A 103 1.88 5.58 7.21
CA THR A 103 2.44 5.20 8.52
C THR A 103 2.96 6.42 9.28
N ASN A 104 3.33 6.21 10.55
CA ASN A 104 3.97 7.24 11.36
C ASN A 104 5.47 7.43 11.06
N LYS A 105 6.06 6.54 10.25
CA LYS A 105 7.49 6.56 9.93
C LYS A 105 7.78 6.94 8.49
N ASP A 106 6.81 6.71 7.61
CA ASP A 106 6.90 7.04 6.20
C ASP A 106 5.87 8.12 5.84
N PRO A 107 6.30 9.31 5.41
CA PRO A 107 5.39 10.37 4.99
C PRO A 107 4.68 10.03 3.66
N GLU A 108 5.26 9.16 2.85
CA GLU A 108 4.69 8.82 1.54
C GLU A 108 3.47 7.90 1.68
N ILE A 109 2.57 7.99 0.69
CA ILE A 109 1.46 7.05 0.58
C ILE A 109 1.97 5.69 0.10
N GLN A 110 1.54 4.64 0.77
CA GLN A 110 1.87 3.27 0.43
C GLN A 110 0.65 2.51 -0.10
N TYR A 111 0.92 1.56 -0.99
CA TYR A 111 -0.07 0.71 -1.64
C TYR A 111 0.22 -0.75 -1.34
N ASP A 112 -0.79 -1.46 -0.84
CA ASP A 112 -0.76 -2.90 -0.56
C ASP A 112 -1.85 -3.57 -1.40
N PHE A 113 -1.43 -4.34 -2.39
CA PHE A 113 -2.33 -4.99 -3.35
C PHE A 113 -2.91 -6.32 -2.82
N GLY A 114 -2.62 -6.68 -1.56
CA GLY A 114 -3.02 -7.95 -0.94
C GLY A 114 -2.41 -9.16 -1.66
N ASP A 115 -3.12 -10.29 -1.61
CA ASP A 115 -2.79 -11.48 -2.40
C ASP A 115 -3.08 -11.19 -3.89
N ILE A 116 -2.13 -10.54 -4.56
CA ILE A 116 -2.17 -10.39 -6.02
C ILE A 116 -2.24 -11.80 -6.59
N LYS A 117 -3.32 -12.14 -7.29
CA LYS A 117 -3.37 -13.41 -8.03
C LYS A 117 -2.48 -13.28 -9.27
N ILE A 118 -1.18 -13.44 -9.06
CA ILE A 118 -0.20 -13.60 -10.12
C ILE A 118 -0.38 -15.03 -10.63
N SER A 119 -0.65 -15.18 -11.93
CA SER A 119 -1.00 -16.47 -12.56
C SER A 119 0.05 -17.56 -12.34
N GLU A 120 -0.34 -18.77 -11.90
CA GLU A 120 0.34 -20.10 -11.91
C GLU A 120 1.85 -20.23 -11.58
N GLU A 121 2.58 -19.13 -11.37
CA GLU A 121 4.03 -19.07 -11.22
C GLU A 121 4.44 -18.88 -9.75
N GLU A 122 3.53 -18.48 -8.85
CA GLU A 122 3.77 -18.46 -7.40
C GLU A 122 3.93 -19.86 -6.80
N ASP A 123 3.19 -20.86 -7.27
CA ASP A 123 3.40 -22.25 -6.83
C ASP A 123 4.83 -22.70 -7.14
N LYS A 124 5.37 -22.27 -8.30
CA LYS A 124 6.76 -22.55 -8.69
C LYS A 124 7.76 -21.69 -7.93
N ASN A 125 7.45 -20.43 -7.65
CA ASN A 125 8.33 -19.54 -6.86
C ASN A 125 8.44 -20.00 -5.40
N LEU A 126 7.32 -20.39 -4.79
CA LEU A 126 7.29 -20.97 -3.45
C LEU A 126 8.01 -22.33 -3.43
N GLU A 127 7.80 -23.17 -4.45
CA GLU A 127 8.55 -24.43 -4.60
C GLU A 127 10.06 -24.19 -4.76
N HIS A 128 10.46 -23.21 -5.57
CA HIS A 128 11.87 -22.83 -5.76
C HIS A 128 12.48 -22.25 -4.48
N TRP A 129 11.73 -21.44 -3.73
CA TRP A 129 12.13 -20.91 -2.43
C TRP A 129 12.29 -22.02 -1.39
N GLN A 130 11.28 -22.86 -1.21
CA GLN A 130 11.32 -24.00 -0.28
C GLN A 130 12.43 -24.98 -0.64
N ASN A 131 12.67 -25.23 -1.93
CA ASN A 131 13.78 -26.05 -2.37
C ASN A 131 15.12 -25.42 -2.02
N SER A 132 15.27 -24.10 -2.19
CA SER A 132 16.50 -23.36 -1.85
C SER A 132 16.78 -23.39 -0.33
N THR A 133 15.76 -23.09 0.48
CA THR A 133 15.85 -23.17 1.96
C THR A 133 16.20 -24.58 2.42
N LYS A 134 15.58 -25.60 1.83
CA LYS A 134 15.86 -27.00 2.17
C LYS A 134 17.27 -27.43 1.77
N GLN A 135 17.75 -27.02 0.61
CA GLN A 135 19.12 -27.29 0.15
C GLN A 135 20.15 -26.67 1.10
N LEU A 136 19.91 -25.44 1.54
CA LEU A 136 20.79 -24.79 2.50
C LEU A 136 20.76 -25.48 3.87
N SER A 137 19.56 -25.77 4.40
CA SER A 137 19.42 -26.46 5.68
C SER A 137 20.15 -27.80 5.68
N ASN A 138 19.99 -28.59 4.63
CA ASN A 138 20.69 -29.87 4.47
C ASN A 138 22.21 -29.70 4.43
N PHE A 139 22.70 -28.64 3.76
CA PHE A 139 24.13 -28.35 3.71
C PHE A 139 24.67 -27.97 5.09
N VAL A 140 24.00 -27.06 5.81
CA VAL A 140 24.39 -26.64 7.16
C VAL A 140 24.38 -27.82 8.15
N GLU A 141 23.43 -28.74 8.02
CA GLU A 141 23.39 -29.96 8.84
C GLU A 141 24.51 -30.95 8.51
N SER A 142 25.04 -30.92 7.28
CA SER A 142 26.10 -31.82 6.82
C SER A 142 27.51 -31.37 7.19
N ILE A 143 27.71 -30.09 7.49
CA ILE A 143 29.02 -29.53 7.82
C ILE A 143 29.39 -29.73 9.30
N PRO A 144 30.68 -29.73 9.64
CA PRO A 144 31.13 -29.83 11.03
C PRO A 144 30.55 -28.76 11.96
N ASN A 145 30.16 -29.16 13.17
CA ASN A 145 29.55 -28.29 14.20
C ASN A 145 30.36 -27.04 14.56
N TYR A 146 31.67 -27.05 14.38
CA TYR A 146 32.52 -25.91 14.70
C TYR A 146 32.51 -24.83 13.61
N ILE A 147 32.07 -25.18 12.40
CA ILE A 147 31.84 -24.27 11.26
C ILE A 147 30.40 -23.76 11.33
N SER A 148 29.41 -24.64 11.46
CA SER A 148 27.99 -24.25 11.46
C SER A 148 27.64 -23.24 12.55
N LYS A 149 28.26 -23.32 13.74
CA LYS A 149 28.07 -22.35 14.83
C LYS A 149 28.54 -20.92 14.54
N LYS A 150 29.35 -20.73 13.50
CA LYS A 150 29.85 -19.41 13.08
C LYS A 150 28.98 -18.80 11.97
N LEU A 151 28.02 -19.55 11.44
CA LEU A 151 27.16 -19.12 10.35
C LEU A 151 25.85 -18.61 10.90
N ASP A 152 25.36 -17.49 10.35
CA ASP A 152 23.99 -17.08 10.53
C ASP A 152 23.11 -17.85 9.52
N VAL A 153 22.13 -18.58 10.03
CA VAL A 153 21.20 -19.39 9.23
C VAL A 153 19.76 -18.92 9.37
N ASP A 154 19.51 -17.90 10.21
CA ASP A 154 18.17 -17.46 10.55
C ASP A 154 17.47 -16.80 9.34
N PHE A 155 18.24 -16.25 8.41
CA PHE A 155 17.72 -15.51 7.26
C PHE A 155 16.91 -16.34 6.25
N PHE A 156 17.18 -17.66 6.13
CA PHE A 156 16.40 -18.57 5.27
C PHE A 156 15.23 -19.27 5.98
N THR A 157 15.02 -19.00 7.28
CA THR A 157 13.94 -19.64 8.06
C THR A 157 12.54 -19.06 7.80
N GLY A 158 12.45 -17.98 7.01
CA GLY A 158 11.19 -17.38 6.61
C GLY A 158 10.41 -18.27 5.62
N ASN A 159 9.14 -18.54 5.93
CA ASN A 159 8.22 -19.21 4.99
C ASN A 159 7.83 -18.35 3.78
N THR A 160 8.31 -17.11 3.72
CA THR A 160 7.92 -16.12 2.72
C THR A 160 9.14 -15.75 1.86
N PRO A 161 9.06 -15.86 0.53
CA PRO A 161 10.10 -15.37 -0.37
C PRO A 161 10.34 -13.86 -0.14
N LYS A 162 11.61 -13.47 0.09
CA LYS A 162 12.03 -12.06 0.11
C LYS A 162 12.34 -11.56 -1.31
N ASP A 163 12.61 -10.27 -1.48
CA ASP A 163 13.08 -9.67 -2.74
C ASP A 163 14.33 -10.40 -3.27
N LYS A 164 14.41 -10.62 -4.58
CA LYS A 164 15.51 -11.33 -5.23
C LYS A 164 16.90 -10.71 -5.02
N LYS A 165 17.01 -9.38 -4.99
CA LYS A 165 18.27 -8.67 -4.68
C LYS A 165 18.64 -8.85 -3.22
N ILE A 166 17.66 -8.82 -2.31
CA ILE A 166 17.87 -9.09 -0.88
C ILE A 166 18.35 -10.54 -0.70
N ILE A 167 17.67 -11.51 -1.32
CA ILE A 167 18.07 -12.92 -1.27
C ILE A 167 19.49 -13.10 -1.80
N GLN A 168 19.84 -12.46 -2.93
CA GLN A 168 21.19 -12.57 -3.49
C GLN A 168 22.25 -11.93 -2.57
N ALA A 169 21.98 -10.75 -2.02
CA ALA A 169 22.91 -10.07 -1.12
C ALA A 169 23.14 -10.88 0.17
N GLU A 170 22.07 -11.39 0.78
CA GLU A 170 22.16 -12.26 1.97
C GLU A 170 22.88 -13.59 1.65
N LEU A 171 22.63 -14.18 0.47
CA LEU A 171 23.32 -15.39 0.02
C LEU A 171 24.82 -15.15 -0.22
N ASP A 172 25.19 -13.99 -0.76
CA ASP A 172 26.59 -13.61 -0.96
C ASP A 172 27.30 -13.34 0.37
N GLU A 173 26.61 -12.74 1.35
CA GLU A 173 27.11 -12.56 2.71
C GLU A 173 27.36 -13.91 3.42
N PHE A 174 26.46 -14.88 3.23
CA PHE A 174 26.64 -16.24 3.71
C PHE A 174 27.81 -16.96 3.04
N ASP A 175 27.98 -16.84 1.71
CA ASP A 175 29.13 -17.42 0.98
C ASP A 175 30.46 -16.91 1.55
N ASN A 176 30.57 -15.59 1.76
CA ASN A 176 31.77 -15.00 2.36
C ASN A 176 32.03 -15.54 3.76
N SER A 177 30.99 -15.57 4.61
CA SER A 177 31.08 -16.08 5.98
C SER A 177 31.50 -17.56 6.04
N LEU A 178 31.00 -18.37 5.11
CA LEU A 178 31.37 -19.78 5.02
C LEU A 178 32.80 -19.97 4.55
N ARG A 179 33.24 -19.24 3.51
CA ARG A 179 34.62 -19.31 3.01
C ARG A 179 35.62 -18.93 4.09
N ASP A 180 35.31 -17.91 4.89
CA ASP A 180 36.12 -17.52 6.04
C ASP A 180 36.15 -18.62 7.13
N ALA A 181 34.98 -19.17 7.48
CA ALA A 181 34.86 -20.19 8.53
C ALA A 181 35.48 -21.55 8.15
N ALA A 182 35.48 -21.89 6.86
CA ALA A 182 35.93 -23.17 6.32
C ALA A 182 37.27 -23.07 5.55
N THR A 183 38.08 -22.03 5.80
CA THR A 183 39.36 -21.77 5.11
C THR A 183 40.26 -23.01 5.00
N ASP A 184 40.32 -23.83 6.04
CA ASP A 184 41.16 -25.03 6.11
C ASP A 184 40.43 -26.33 5.68
N GLU A 185 39.13 -26.26 5.39
CA GLU A 185 38.24 -27.39 5.07
C GLU A 185 37.84 -27.33 3.59
N GLN A 186 38.81 -27.61 2.73
CA GLN A 186 38.66 -27.49 1.28
C GLN A 186 37.57 -28.40 0.69
N GLN A 187 37.25 -29.51 1.37
CA GLN A 187 36.13 -30.37 1.01
C GLN A 187 34.78 -29.66 1.20
N VAL A 188 34.58 -28.97 2.33
CA VAL A 188 33.36 -28.20 2.64
C VAL A 188 33.15 -27.08 1.62
N ILE A 189 34.22 -26.36 1.25
CA ILE A 189 34.16 -25.31 0.22
C ILE A 189 33.73 -25.91 -1.13
N SER A 190 34.28 -27.05 -1.53
CA SER A 190 33.95 -27.70 -2.81
C SER A 190 32.51 -28.21 -2.89
N GLU A 191 31.96 -28.65 -1.75
CA GLU A 191 30.56 -29.09 -1.63
C GLU A 191 29.62 -27.88 -1.65
N TRP A 192 30.00 -26.80 -0.98
CA TRP A 192 29.27 -25.54 -1.00
C TRP A 192 29.16 -24.93 -2.38
N GLU A 193 30.23 -24.88 -3.18
CA GLU A 193 30.20 -24.27 -4.51
C GLU A 193 29.14 -24.89 -5.43
N LYS A 194 28.87 -26.19 -5.27
CA LYS A 194 27.79 -26.89 -5.98
C LYS A 194 26.42 -26.46 -5.47
N VAL A 195 26.24 -26.41 -4.15
CA VAL A 195 24.99 -25.99 -3.50
C VAL A 195 24.67 -24.54 -3.82
N TYR A 196 25.66 -23.63 -3.72
CA TYR A 196 25.53 -22.21 -4.05
C TYR A 196 25.11 -22.01 -5.51
N ALA A 197 25.71 -22.75 -6.45
CA ALA A 197 25.33 -22.65 -7.86
C ALA A 197 23.87 -23.08 -8.11
N ASP A 198 23.42 -24.15 -7.45
CA ASP A 198 22.05 -24.65 -7.55
C ASP A 198 21.04 -23.69 -6.90
N ILE A 199 21.34 -23.16 -5.71
CA ILE A 199 20.53 -22.14 -5.04
C ILE A 199 20.46 -20.89 -5.91
N THR A 200 21.59 -20.38 -6.42
CA THR A 200 21.64 -19.21 -7.30
C THR A 200 20.78 -19.43 -8.56
N LYS A 201 20.79 -20.64 -9.13
CA LYS A 201 19.94 -21.00 -10.27
C LYS A 201 18.46 -21.00 -9.91
N ASN A 202 18.09 -21.43 -8.70
CA ASN A 202 16.71 -21.39 -8.22
C ASN A 202 16.27 -19.95 -7.91
N VAL A 203 17.11 -19.16 -7.25
CA VAL A 203 16.87 -17.73 -6.95
C VAL A 203 16.71 -16.92 -8.24
N LYS A 204 17.51 -17.20 -9.28
CA LYS A 204 17.33 -16.57 -10.60
C LYS A 204 15.97 -16.87 -11.26
N LYS A 205 15.34 -17.98 -10.92
CA LYS A 205 14.00 -18.36 -11.41
C LYS A 205 12.87 -17.76 -10.58
N ILE A 206 13.14 -17.24 -9.39
CA ILE A 206 12.15 -16.54 -8.58
C ILE A 206 11.84 -15.21 -9.30
N LEU A 207 10.60 -15.08 -9.77
CA LEU A 207 10.11 -13.96 -10.60
C LEU A 207 9.80 -12.68 -9.83
N ILE A 208 10.08 -12.59 -8.53
CA ILE A 208 9.87 -11.38 -7.74
C ILE A 208 10.97 -10.36 -8.07
N ASP A 209 10.87 -9.73 -9.25
CA ASP A 209 11.57 -8.51 -9.59
C ASP A 209 10.68 -7.34 -9.13
N ASN A 210 11.03 -6.69 -8.00
CA ASN A 210 10.29 -5.55 -7.43
C ASN A 210 10.07 -4.37 -8.41
N THR A 211 10.77 -4.34 -9.55
CA THR A 211 10.58 -3.34 -10.60
C THR A 211 9.17 -3.28 -11.18
N GLU A 212 8.48 -4.40 -11.37
CA GLU A 212 7.12 -4.39 -11.93
C GLU A 212 6.08 -4.01 -10.89
N THR A 213 6.21 -4.52 -9.66
CA THR A 213 5.36 -4.12 -8.53
C THR A 213 5.55 -2.64 -8.21
N ASP A 214 6.77 -2.12 -8.24
CA ASP A 214 7.03 -0.69 -8.02
C ASP A 214 6.55 0.16 -9.20
N ALA A 215 6.68 -0.33 -10.44
CA ALA A 215 6.08 0.31 -11.60
C ALA A 215 4.54 0.37 -11.51
N LEU A 216 3.92 -0.68 -10.98
CA LEU A 216 2.49 -0.72 -10.70
C LEU A 216 2.12 0.25 -9.57
N LYS A 217 2.86 0.31 -8.46
CA LYS A 217 2.64 1.30 -7.39
C LYS A 217 2.70 2.72 -7.93
N ASN A 218 3.73 3.03 -8.73
CA ASN A 218 3.87 4.34 -9.37
C ASN A 218 2.70 4.60 -10.32
N PHE A 219 2.30 3.61 -11.13
CA PHE A 219 1.17 3.75 -12.03
C PHE A 219 -0.14 4.05 -11.31
N ILE A 220 -0.48 3.27 -10.28
CA ILE A 220 -1.67 3.49 -9.46
C ILE A 220 -1.61 4.86 -8.80
N GLY A 221 -0.45 5.22 -8.24
CA GLY A 221 -0.24 6.52 -7.65
C GLY A 221 -0.51 7.66 -8.62
N ASP A 222 0.04 7.59 -9.82
CA ASP A 222 0.02 8.71 -10.76
C ASP A 222 -1.30 8.83 -11.53
N ASN A 223 -2.02 7.73 -11.71
CA ASN A 223 -3.16 7.68 -12.62
C ASN A 223 -4.49 7.35 -11.95
N LEU A 224 -4.48 6.56 -10.86
CA LEU A 224 -5.71 6.03 -10.26
C LEU A 224 -5.93 6.43 -8.80
N HIS A 225 -4.94 7.06 -8.15
CA HIS A 225 -5.02 7.43 -6.73
C HIS A 225 -6.25 8.30 -6.43
N PRO A 226 -7.09 7.93 -5.45
CA PRO A 226 -8.31 8.67 -5.15
C PRO A 226 -7.99 9.98 -4.42
N ARG A 227 -8.75 11.03 -4.72
CA ARG A 227 -8.67 12.33 -4.02
C ARG A 227 -9.74 12.43 -2.94
N PHE A 228 -9.31 12.70 -1.70
CA PHE A 228 -10.17 12.99 -0.57
C PHE A 228 -10.35 14.49 -0.42
N VAL A 229 -11.60 14.95 -0.43
CA VAL A 229 -11.91 16.38 -0.29
C VAL A 229 -12.72 16.60 0.99
N TYR A 230 -12.21 17.45 1.86
CA TYR A 230 -12.80 17.75 3.16
C TYR A 230 -13.36 19.16 3.21
N PHE A 231 -14.66 19.27 3.52
CA PHE A 231 -15.36 20.54 3.68
C PHE A 231 -15.59 20.82 5.16
N SER A 232 -14.87 21.80 5.71
CA SER A 232 -14.99 22.21 7.11
C SER A 232 -16.24 23.04 7.41
N ASP A 233 -16.81 23.73 6.41
CA ASP A 233 -18.02 24.54 6.56
C ASP A 233 -19.10 24.10 5.56
N TYR A 234 -20.13 23.42 6.07
CA TYR A 234 -21.25 22.88 5.29
C TYR A 234 -22.38 23.91 5.09
N LYS A 235 -22.29 25.14 5.63
CA LYS A 235 -23.38 26.13 5.56
C LYS A 235 -23.76 26.57 4.13
N LYS A 236 -23.05 26.12 3.09
CA LYS A 236 -23.20 26.57 1.71
C LYS A 236 -23.58 25.51 0.66
N ILE A 237 -23.96 24.28 1.06
CA ILE A 237 -24.30 23.22 0.10
C ILE A 237 -25.71 22.70 0.36
N LEU A 238 -26.63 22.86 -0.61
CA LEU A 238 -27.92 22.17 -0.60
C LEU A 238 -27.68 20.66 -0.71
N GLY A 239 -28.27 19.88 0.20
CA GLY A 239 -27.95 18.47 0.45
C GLY A 239 -28.25 17.45 -0.64
N ASN A 240 -28.47 17.87 -1.90
CA ASN A 240 -28.49 16.97 -3.05
C ASN A 240 -28.19 17.75 -4.36
N ILE A 241 -27.16 17.32 -5.09
CA ILE A 241 -26.82 17.85 -6.42
C ILE A 241 -26.63 16.66 -7.36
N ASN A 242 -27.45 16.59 -8.42
CA ASN A 242 -27.29 15.61 -9.49
C ASN A 242 -26.29 16.15 -10.53
N LEU A 243 -25.09 15.58 -10.55
CA LEU A 243 -24.00 16.00 -11.43
C LEU A 243 -24.37 15.89 -12.92
N SER A 244 -25.22 14.94 -13.31
CA SER A 244 -25.62 14.73 -14.71
C SER A 244 -26.60 15.80 -15.22
N GLU A 245 -27.43 16.36 -14.34
CA GLU A 245 -28.30 17.50 -14.69
C GLU A 245 -27.48 18.79 -14.79
N TYR A 246 -26.50 18.97 -13.90
CA TYR A 246 -25.65 20.15 -13.87
C TYR A 246 -24.85 20.34 -15.17
N ILE A 247 -24.21 19.28 -15.67
CA ILE A 247 -23.41 19.32 -16.91
C ILE A 247 -24.30 19.67 -18.12
N LYS A 248 -25.54 19.17 -18.15
CA LYS A 248 -26.52 19.48 -19.20
C LYS A 248 -27.01 20.91 -19.16
N GLU A 249 -27.13 21.52 -17.99
CA GLU A 249 -27.51 22.93 -17.84
C GLU A 249 -26.39 23.88 -18.29
N SER A 250 -25.11 23.53 -18.02
CA SER A 250 -23.96 24.35 -18.45
C SER A 250 -23.72 24.39 -19.96
N GLU A 251 -24.12 23.36 -20.71
CA GLU A 251 -24.01 23.34 -22.18
C GLU A 251 -25.12 24.14 -22.89
N ASN A 252 -26.20 24.48 -22.18
CA ASN A 252 -27.38 25.16 -22.71
C ASN A 252 -27.46 26.63 -22.28
N GLU A 253 -26.39 27.41 -22.51
CA GLU A 253 -26.30 28.86 -22.17
C GLU A 253 -27.40 29.75 -22.82
N ALA A 254 -28.31 29.21 -23.63
CA ALA A 254 -29.34 29.97 -24.33
C ALA A 254 -30.73 29.99 -23.66
N SER A 255 -30.97 29.32 -22.52
CA SER A 255 -32.33 29.20 -21.97
C SER A 255 -32.53 29.41 -20.46
N ALA A 256 -31.54 29.92 -19.73
CA ALA A 256 -31.76 30.29 -18.32
C ALA A 256 -32.24 31.75 -18.23
N GLY A 257 -33.55 31.93 -18.39
CA GLY A 257 -34.25 33.09 -17.85
C GLY A 257 -34.01 33.15 -16.34
N ILE A 258 -33.08 34.01 -15.98
CA ILE A 258 -32.77 34.56 -14.66
C ILE A 258 -33.92 34.40 -13.65
N GLU A 259 -33.88 33.35 -12.82
CA GLU A 259 -34.46 33.38 -11.48
C GLU A 259 -33.35 33.77 -10.50
N TYR A 260 -33.14 35.09 -10.36
CA TYR A 260 -32.43 35.62 -9.20
C TYR A 260 -33.29 35.38 -7.96
N ILE A 261 -33.01 34.30 -7.25
CA ILE A 261 -33.41 34.17 -5.86
C ILE A 261 -32.22 34.70 -5.03
N GLU A 262 -32.45 35.79 -4.30
CA GLU A 262 -31.51 36.38 -3.36
C GLU A 262 -30.79 35.29 -2.53
N GLY A 263 -29.48 35.11 -2.77
CA GLY A 263 -28.56 34.50 -1.82
C GLY A 263 -27.77 33.26 -2.25
N PHE A 264 -28.06 32.58 -3.37
CA PHE A 264 -27.34 31.35 -3.73
C PHE A 264 -27.35 31.04 -5.23
N ASP A 265 -26.17 30.97 -5.85
CA ASP A 265 -25.99 30.39 -7.20
C ASP A 265 -25.52 28.93 -7.08
N ARG A 266 -26.40 28.00 -7.47
CA ARG A 266 -26.13 26.56 -7.47
C ARG A 266 -24.93 26.19 -8.35
N ALA A 267 -24.72 26.93 -9.44
CA ALA A 267 -23.59 26.71 -10.32
C ALA A 267 -22.28 27.19 -9.72
N GLU A 268 -22.30 28.28 -8.96
CA GLU A 268 -21.14 28.77 -8.24
C GLU A 268 -20.70 27.81 -7.13
N THR A 269 -21.62 27.15 -6.41
CA THR A 269 -21.26 26.15 -5.40
C THR A 269 -20.61 24.90 -6.01
N VAL A 270 -21.10 24.38 -7.14
CA VAL A 270 -20.48 23.23 -7.82
C VAL A 270 -19.13 23.60 -8.44
N ARG A 271 -19.02 24.80 -9.03
CA ARG A 271 -17.73 25.32 -9.51
C ARG A 271 -16.75 25.50 -8.37
N ASN A 272 -17.18 26.05 -7.24
CA ASN A 272 -16.33 26.18 -6.06
C ASN A 272 -15.91 24.81 -5.50
N LEU A 273 -16.78 23.80 -5.55
CA LEU A 273 -16.46 22.42 -5.19
C LEU A 273 -15.37 21.83 -6.11
N LEU A 274 -15.49 22.03 -7.43
CA LEU A 274 -14.50 21.57 -8.41
C LEU A 274 -13.19 22.37 -8.30
N TYR A 275 -13.28 23.69 -8.19
CA TYR A 275 -12.17 24.62 -8.01
C TYR A 275 -11.37 24.32 -6.74
N LEU A 276 -12.05 24.15 -5.59
CA LEU A 276 -11.39 23.78 -4.32
C LEU A 276 -10.82 22.35 -4.34
N SER A 277 -11.29 21.51 -5.26
CA SER A 277 -10.73 20.19 -5.51
C SER A 277 -9.60 20.22 -6.55
N GLU A 278 -9.22 21.40 -7.06
CA GLU A 278 -8.29 21.60 -8.18
C GLU A 278 -8.64 20.75 -9.41
N LEU A 279 -9.93 20.43 -9.58
CA LEU A 279 -10.50 19.72 -10.72
C LEU A 279 -11.08 20.73 -11.71
N ASP A 280 -10.37 21.84 -11.96
CA ASP A 280 -10.78 22.80 -12.99
C ASP A 280 -10.72 22.11 -14.37
N ILE A 281 -11.88 22.10 -15.04
CA ILE A 281 -12.04 21.71 -16.46
C ILE A 281 -11.92 22.96 -17.31
#